data_AF-A0A8S1ZC06-F1
#
_entry.id   AF-A0A8S1ZC06-F1
#
_cell.length_a   1.000
_cell.length_b   1.000
_cell.length_c   1.000
_cell.angle_alpha   90.00
_cell.angle_beta   90.00
_cell.angle_gamma   90.00
#
_symmetry.space_group_name_H-M   'P 1'
#
loop_
_entity.id
_entity.type
_entity.pdbx_description
1 polymer ?
#
loop_
_entity_poly.entity_id
_entity_poly.type
_entity_poly.pdbx_seq_one_letter_code
_entity_poly.pdbx_strand_id
1 'polypeptide(L)'
;MSKARVLLKPSLFTTCLTRATTFFSSVSQLRSISHQMEIDPSDSERYCYDPVLRWNPQVEDYFTKAYGPDHFARISKALTRPSSYSCIRVNTVKTTSDAVIEKLTKILNDSEEGLKLVQPDGSSPVAKCQIPGLDYVVLVNGSGPHRIEYESGLENPPKEVLVSRKCAEAVLRGAQVYVPGVLACTAHVEKGDAVAVCVAMEQPGDEGDWSVNMTRGTTLQDPYYRERSGLYIGMGTAMLSRAGMFRVPHGIAVDLSNRVFRLPSLHNVLEGEIFLQNLPSIIVAHALDPQKGERILDMCAAPGGKTTAIAILMNDEGEIVAADRSHNKVLNVQKLSAEMGLSCITTCKLDALKSVCLPNPPNDSTTIVNSDNSSSMTSHSELSSSEEMTSLASRKSKADKSWEENASTEQPNGGDNVSQADIRKNKGRLKNGRGRTQCQGGRVGKSQGFPPNSFDRVLLDAPCSALGLRPRLFAGLETVISLRDHGRYQRKMLDQAVQLVRVGGILVYSTCTINPSENEAVVRYALDKYRFLSLAPQHPRIGGPGLVGRCEFPDGYIEEWLKPGEEEIVQKFDPSSELDTIGFFIAKFCVGPKD
;
A
#
# COMPACT_ATOMS: atom_id res chain seq x y z
N MET A 1 16.75 -15.98 -72.13
CA MET A 1 17.47 -17.11 -72.77
C MET A 1 16.54 -18.32 -72.84
N SER A 2 16.68 -19.08 -73.93
CA SER A 2 16.15 -20.42 -74.30
C SER A 2 15.32 -21.28 -73.30
N LYS A 3 14.23 -21.89 -73.85
CA LYS A 3 13.88 -23.35 -73.95
C LYS A 3 14.15 -24.29 -72.75
N ALA A 4 13.37 -25.35 -72.44
CA ALA A 4 12.13 -25.90 -73.01
C ALA A 4 11.46 -26.98 -72.09
N ARG A 5 10.21 -27.30 -72.46
CA ARG A 5 9.30 -28.43 -72.14
C ARG A 5 9.90 -29.84 -71.91
N VAL A 6 9.16 -30.68 -71.14
CA VAL A 6 8.70 -32.09 -71.39
C VAL A 6 8.00 -32.60 -70.09
N LEU A 7 6.66 -32.80 -70.03
CA LEU A 7 5.86 -34.05 -70.23
C LEU A 7 6.16 -35.16 -69.18
N LEU A 8 5.22 -35.62 -68.33
CA LEU A 8 4.06 -36.51 -68.64
C LEU A 8 2.91 -36.51 -67.56
N LYS A 9 1.87 -37.35 -67.76
CA LYS A 9 0.48 -37.35 -67.20
C LYS A 9 0.18 -38.55 -66.22
N PRO A 10 -1.09 -38.92 -65.85
CA PRO A 10 -2.18 -38.20 -65.13
C PRO A 10 -2.98 -39.03 -64.06
N SER A 11 -3.72 -38.37 -63.16
CA SER A 11 -5.06 -38.73 -62.61
C SER A 11 -5.46 -37.70 -61.53
N LEU A 12 -6.72 -37.44 -61.13
CA LEU A 12 -8.07 -37.56 -61.72
C LEU A 12 -9.00 -36.57 -60.94
N PHE A 13 -10.18 -36.23 -61.49
CA PHE A 13 -11.29 -35.46 -60.87
C PHE A 13 -11.17 -33.93 -60.65
N THR A 14 -11.49 -33.17 -61.72
CA THR A 14 -12.69 -32.29 -61.89
C THR A 14 -13.48 -31.88 -60.62
N THR A 15 -13.99 -30.65 -60.41
CA THR A 15 -14.26 -29.46 -61.27
C THR A 15 -14.42 -28.22 -60.33
N CYS A 16 -13.75 -27.08 -60.54
CA CYS A 16 -14.21 -25.87 -61.29
C CYS A 16 -15.58 -25.33 -60.82
N LEU A 17 -15.69 -24.11 -60.27
CA LEU A 17 -15.71 -22.79 -60.94
C LEU A 17 -15.41 -21.67 -59.87
N THR A 18 -14.91 -20.44 -60.11
CA THR A 18 -14.38 -19.71 -61.29
C THR A 18 -13.38 -18.62 -60.82
N ARG A 19 -12.75 -17.87 -61.76
CA ARG A 19 -12.04 -16.58 -61.57
C ARG A 19 -12.99 -15.39 -61.90
N ALA A 20 -12.97 -14.24 -61.23
CA ALA A 20 -11.96 -13.15 -61.21
C ALA A 20 -11.83 -12.33 -62.53
N THR A 21 -12.01 -11.01 -62.43
CA THR A 21 -11.50 -9.91 -63.28
C THR A 21 -11.66 -8.62 -62.44
N THR A 22 -10.66 -7.83 -62.01
CA THR A 22 -9.54 -7.09 -62.65
C THR A 22 -9.88 -5.77 -63.34
N PHE A 23 -9.26 -4.69 -62.81
CA PHE A 23 -8.64 -3.52 -63.48
C PHE A 23 -9.31 -2.11 -63.42
N PHE A 24 -8.57 -1.18 -62.77
CA PHE A 24 -8.31 0.24 -63.12
C PHE A 24 -9.50 1.17 -63.45
N SER A 25 -9.73 2.32 -62.80
CA SER A 25 -8.76 3.38 -62.44
C SER A 25 -9.47 4.64 -61.87
N SER A 26 -8.67 5.59 -61.37
CA SER A 26 -8.94 7.05 -61.31
C SER A 26 -10.05 7.62 -60.41
N VAL A 27 -9.64 8.05 -59.21
CA VAL A 27 -9.91 9.37 -58.60
C VAL A 27 -11.06 10.20 -59.20
N SER A 28 -12.18 10.30 -58.49
CA SER A 28 -12.72 11.57 -57.96
C SER A 28 -14.14 11.39 -57.39
N GLN A 29 -14.32 11.68 -56.10
CA GLN A 29 -15.46 12.41 -55.50
C GLN A 29 -15.50 12.24 -53.98
N LEU A 30 -15.16 13.33 -53.27
CA LEU A 30 -15.54 13.53 -51.88
C LEU A 30 -17.01 13.99 -51.85
N ARG A 31 -17.91 13.22 -51.21
CA ARG A 31 -18.81 13.66 -50.11
C ARG A 31 -19.97 12.69 -49.83
N SER A 32 -20.49 12.82 -48.61
CA SER A 32 -21.75 12.27 -48.08
C SER A 32 -21.98 10.77 -48.24
N ILE A 33 -21.48 10.00 -47.27
CA ILE A 33 -22.22 8.86 -46.74
C ILE A 33 -22.43 9.13 -45.25
N SER A 34 -23.70 9.19 -44.85
CA SER A 34 -24.12 9.28 -43.46
C SER A 34 -23.70 8.02 -42.72
N HIS A 35 -22.83 8.14 -41.71
CA HIS A 35 -22.63 7.07 -40.75
C HIS A 35 -23.91 6.89 -39.94
N GLN A 36 -24.74 5.93 -40.36
CA GLN A 36 -25.70 5.33 -39.45
C GLN A 36 -24.90 4.68 -38.30
N MET A 37 -25.31 4.98 -37.07
CA MET A 37 -24.76 4.33 -35.89
C MET A 37 -25.22 2.88 -35.86
N GLU A 38 -24.29 1.95 -36.00
CA GLU A 38 -24.53 0.57 -35.56
C GLU A 38 -24.59 0.56 -34.04
N ILE A 39 -25.75 0.17 -33.50
CA ILE A 39 -26.02 0.04 -32.06
C ILE A 39 -25.98 -1.45 -31.72
N ASP A 40 -24.86 -1.91 -31.15
CA ASP A 40 -24.71 -3.09 -30.30
C ASP A 40 -23.33 -2.98 -29.59
N PRO A 41 -23.08 -3.52 -28.38
CA PRO A 41 -23.75 -4.64 -27.72
C PRO A 41 -24.82 -4.23 -26.70
N SER A 42 -25.59 -5.21 -26.21
CA SER A 42 -26.60 -5.04 -25.16
C SER A 42 -26.09 -4.30 -23.90
N ASP A 43 -26.89 -3.37 -23.36
CA ASP A 43 -26.62 -2.67 -22.09
C ASP A 43 -26.44 -3.61 -20.87
N SER A 44 -26.82 -4.89 -21.00
CA SER A 44 -26.73 -5.90 -19.94
C SER A 44 -25.30 -6.24 -19.50
N GLU A 45 -24.30 -5.94 -20.34
CA GLU A 45 -22.88 -6.14 -20.03
C GLU A 45 -22.19 -4.89 -19.46
N ARG A 46 -22.81 -3.69 -19.57
CA ARG A 46 -22.21 -2.42 -19.13
C ARG A 46 -22.01 -2.38 -17.62
N TYR A 47 -23.06 -2.68 -16.87
CA TYR A 47 -23.09 -2.56 -15.41
C TYR A 47 -22.54 -3.83 -14.73
N CYS A 48 -21.28 -4.16 -15.02
CA CYS A 48 -20.60 -5.32 -14.43
C CYS A 48 -19.31 -4.93 -13.71
N TYR A 49 -18.70 -5.92 -13.06
CA TYR A 49 -17.36 -5.86 -12.49
C TYR A 49 -16.49 -6.90 -13.19
N ASP A 50 -15.70 -6.45 -14.16
CA ASP A 50 -14.67 -7.24 -14.84
C ASP A 50 -13.44 -6.34 -15.13
N PRO A 51 -12.73 -5.89 -14.08
CA PRO A 51 -11.56 -5.03 -14.23
C PRO A 51 -10.40 -5.75 -14.91
N VAL A 52 -9.92 -5.20 -16.02
CA VAL A 52 -8.67 -5.65 -16.68
C VAL A 52 -7.51 -4.80 -16.20
N LEU A 53 -6.56 -5.42 -15.48
CA LEU A 53 -5.37 -4.73 -14.98
C LEU A 53 -4.39 -4.40 -16.12
N ARG A 54 -4.41 -3.16 -16.60
CA ARG A 54 -3.48 -2.65 -17.62
C ARG A 54 -2.10 -2.40 -16.99
N TRP A 55 -1.10 -3.15 -17.45
CA TRP A 55 0.31 -2.95 -17.11
C TRP A 55 1.03 -2.07 -18.15
N ASN A 56 2.18 -1.51 -17.77
CA ASN A 56 3.12 -1.00 -18.76
C ASN A 56 3.71 -2.19 -19.56
N PRO A 57 3.76 -2.17 -20.90
CA PRO A 57 4.19 -3.33 -21.70
C PRO A 57 5.60 -3.86 -21.36
N GLN A 58 6.54 -2.98 -20.98
CA GLN A 58 7.89 -3.41 -20.57
C GLN A 58 7.89 -4.08 -19.19
N VAL A 59 6.99 -3.65 -18.31
CA VAL A 59 6.79 -4.25 -16.97
C VAL A 59 6.05 -5.58 -17.08
N GLU A 60 5.08 -5.69 -18.01
CA GLU A 60 4.39 -6.93 -18.34
C GLU A 60 5.35 -7.98 -18.93
N ASP A 61 6.22 -7.59 -19.86
CA ASP A 61 7.28 -8.45 -20.39
C ASP A 61 8.27 -8.89 -19.30
N TYR A 62 8.73 -7.96 -18.44
CA TYR A 62 9.59 -8.27 -17.29
C TYR A 62 8.94 -9.30 -16.35
N PHE A 63 7.68 -9.13 -15.99
CA PHE A 63 6.97 -10.08 -15.14
C PHE A 63 6.65 -11.40 -15.83
N THR A 64 6.32 -11.36 -17.12
CA THR A 64 6.10 -12.56 -17.94
C THR A 64 7.37 -13.40 -18.03
N LYS A 65 8.55 -12.78 -18.12
CA LYS A 65 9.84 -13.47 -18.04
C LYS A 65 10.15 -14.01 -16.64
N ALA A 66 9.69 -13.35 -15.58
CA ALA A 66 9.94 -13.76 -14.20
C ALA A 66 9.05 -14.91 -13.71
N TYR A 67 7.77 -14.92 -14.09
CA TYR A 67 6.76 -15.88 -13.62
C TYR A 67 6.29 -16.87 -14.69
N GLY A 68 6.51 -16.58 -15.98
CA GLY A 68 5.82 -17.22 -17.08
C GLY A 68 4.46 -16.57 -17.38
N PRO A 69 3.99 -16.59 -18.64
CA PRO A 69 2.81 -15.85 -19.08
C PRO A 69 1.52 -16.28 -18.37
N ASP A 70 1.24 -17.58 -18.31
CA ASP A 70 0.01 -18.10 -17.70
C ASP A 70 -0.05 -17.80 -16.19
N HIS A 71 1.10 -17.83 -15.51
CA HIS A 71 1.19 -17.54 -14.09
C HIS A 71 1.01 -16.05 -13.83
N PHE A 72 1.69 -15.19 -14.59
CA PHE A 72 1.52 -13.75 -14.45
C PHE A 72 0.10 -13.27 -14.82
N ALA A 73 -0.56 -13.91 -15.78
CA ALA A 73 -1.98 -13.67 -16.09
C ALA A 73 -2.89 -14.02 -14.89
N ARG A 74 -2.67 -15.15 -14.21
CA ARG A 74 -3.41 -15.51 -12.99
C ARG A 74 -3.14 -14.53 -11.84
N ILE A 75 -1.88 -14.13 -11.62
CA ILE A 75 -1.50 -13.11 -10.64
C ILE A 75 -2.24 -11.79 -10.94
N SER A 76 -2.20 -11.33 -12.18
CA SER A 76 -2.85 -10.09 -12.63
C SER A 76 -4.36 -10.12 -12.39
N LYS A 77 -5.03 -11.23 -12.74
CA LYS A 77 -6.46 -11.41 -12.47
C LYS A 77 -6.76 -11.42 -10.96
N ALA A 78 -5.97 -12.14 -10.17
CA ALA A 78 -6.18 -12.21 -8.72
C ALA A 78 -5.93 -10.88 -8.00
N LEU A 79 -5.02 -10.04 -8.51
CA LEU A 79 -4.77 -8.69 -7.97
C LEU A 79 -6.01 -7.79 -8.04
N THR A 80 -6.88 -7.96 -9.04
CA THR A 80 -8.07 -7.10 -9.22
C THR A 80 -9.21 -7.34 -8.24
N ARG A 81 -9.16 -8.41 -7.43
CA ARG A 81 -10.17 -8.75 -6.42
C ARG A 81 -9.59 -8.64 -5.00
N PRO A 82 -10.41 -8.28 -3.99
CA PRO A 82 -10.01 -8.41 -2.59
C PRO A 82 -9.71 -9.88 -2.25
N SER A 83 -9.09 -10.12 -1.10
CA SER A 83 -9.11 -11.45 -0.48
C SER A 83 -10.55 -11.81 -0.08
N SER A 84 -10.88 -13.09 -0.15
CA SER A 84 -12.19 -13.64 0.25
C SER A 84 -12.47 -13.54 1.75
N TYR A 85 -11.49 -13.17 2.57
CA TYR A 85 -11.62 -12.97 4.01
C TYR A 85 -10.94 -11.67 4.47
N SER A 86 -11.46 -11.09 5.56
CA SER A 86 -10.75 -10.11 6.38
C SER A 86 -9.97 -10.82 7.47
N CYS A 87 -8.69 -10.48 7.61
CA CYS A 87 -7.81 -11.05 8.63
C CYS A 87 -7.64 -10.07 9.80
N ILE A 88 -7.95 -10.54 11.00
CA ILE A 88 -7.95 -9.79 12.26
C ILE A 88 -6.89 -10.41 13.18
N ARG A 89 -5.96 -9.59 13.66
CA ARG A 89 -5.06 -9.96 14.74
C ARG A 89 -5.67 -9.54 16.08
N VAL A 90 -5.82 -10.47 17.02
CA VAL A 90 -6.29 -10.17 18.37
C VAL A 90 -5.15 -9.66 19.25
N ASN A 91 -5.47 -8.73 20.15
CA ASN A 91 -4.58 -8.26 21.19
C ASN A 91 -4.61 -9.20 22.41
N THR A 92 -3.77 -10.23 22.41
CA THR A 92 -3.70 -11.24 23.48
C THR A 92 -3.24 -10.70 24.84
N VAL A 93 -2.71 -9.46 24.90
CA VAL A 93 -2.42 -8.75 26.15
C VAL A 93 -3.70 -8.23 26.82
N LYS A 94 -4.78 -8.02 26.05
CA LYS A 94 -6.07 -7.48 26.55
C LYS A 94 -7.24 -8.47 26.53
N THR A 95 -7.29 -9.38 25.56
CA THR A 95 -8.49 -10.18 25.27
C THR A 95 -8.14 -11.52 24.61
N THR A 96 -9.07 -12.46 24.56
CA THR A 96 -8.89 -13.77 23.89
C THR A 96 -9.57 -13.79 22.52
N SER A 97 -9.13 -14.69 21.63
CA SER A 97 -9.79 -14.83 20.32
C SER A 97 -11.22 -15.34 20.44
N ASP A 98 -11.54 -16.16 21.44
CA ASP A 98 -12.93 -16.60 21.69
C ASP A 98 -13.84 -15.44 22.09
N ALA A 99 -13.40 -14.56 23.00
CA ALA A 99 -14.15 -13.37 23.39
C ALA A 99 -14.34 -12.38 22.22
N VAL A 100 -13.33 -12.25 21.36
CA VAL A 100 -13.44 -11.46 20.12
C VAL A 100 -14.44 -12.09 19.14
N ILE A 101 -14.42 -13.42 18.96
CA ILE A 101 -15.36 -14.13 18.08
C ILE A 101 -16.81 -13.96 18.57
N GLU A 102 -17.07 -14.09 19.88
CA GLU A 102 -18.39 -13.87 20.46
C GLU A 102 -18.90 -12.45 20.18
N LYS A 103 -18.07 -11.44 20.48
CA LYS A 103 -18.40 -10.02 20.23
C LYS A 103 -18.64 -9.73 18.74
N LEU A 104 -17.77 -10.23 17.85
CA LEU A 104 -17.91 -10.04 16.39
C LEU A 104 -19.15 -10.75 15.84
N THR A 105 -19.42 -11.98 16.26
CA THR A 105 -20.60 -12.74 15.83
C THR A 105 -21.89 -12.02 16.23
N LYS A 106 -21.94 -11.45 17.44
CA LYS A 106 -23.06 -10.60 17.86
C LYS A 106 -23.22 -9.37 16.96
N ILE A 107 -22.15 -8.60 16.74
CA ILE A 107 -22.16 -7.40 15.88
C ILE A 107 -22.61 -7.74 14.44
N LEU A 108 -22.19 -8.88 13.90
CA LEU A 108 -22.59 -9.33 12.56
C LEU A 108 -24.05 -9.76 12.52
N ASN A 109 -24.54 -10.50 13.51
CA ASN A 109 -25.94 -10.92 13.60
C ASN A 109 -26.91 -9.73 13.75
N ASP A 110 -26.48 -8.67 14.44
CA ASP A 110 -27.22 -7.40 14.58
C ASP A 110 -27.22 -6.56 13.27
N SER A 111 -26.53 -7.00 12.22
CA SER A 111 -26.36 -6.27 10.95
C SER A 111 -26.94 -7.01 9.74
N GLU A 112 -27.60 -6.27 8.84
CA GLU A 112 -28.08 -6.85 7.57
C GLU A 112 -26.96 -7.43 6.70
N GLU A 113 -25.75 -6.86 6.74
CA GLU A 113 -24.61 -7.38 6.00
C GLU A 113 -24.15 -8.72 6.57
N GLY A 114 -24.07 -8.88 7.90
CA GLY A 114 -23.66 -10.13 8.55
C GLY A 114 -24.65 -11.27 8.36
N LEU A 115 -25.97 -10.99 8.38
CA LEU A 115 -26.99 -11.99 8.02
C LEU A 115 -26.83 -12.51 6.58
N LYS A 116 -26.33 -11.67 5.65
CA LYS A 116 -26.03 -12.04 4.26
C LYS A 116 -24.67 -12.74 4.09
N LEU A 117 -23.90 -12.95 5.17
CA LEU A 117 -22.63 -13.69 5.21
C LEU A 117 -22.76 -15.11 5.79
N VAL A 118 -23.93 -15.49 6.33
CA VAL A 118 -24.17 -16.86 6.78
C VAL A 118 -23.94 -17.82 5.61
N GLN A 119 -23.05 -18.78 5.80
CA GLN A 119 -22.67 -19.71 4.73
C GLN A 119 -23.79 -20.73 4.46
N PRO A 120 -23.87 -21.31 3.23
CA PRO A 120 -24.93 -22.25 2.87
C PRO A 120 -24.98 -23.53 3.72
N ASP A 121 -23.86 -23.87 4.38
CA ASP A 121 -23.72 -24.98 5.32
C ASP A 121 -24.11 -24.64 6.77
N GLY A 122 -24.50 -23.39 7.03
CA GLY A 122 -24.79 -22.88 8.37
C GLY A 122 -23.56 -22.56 9.21
N SER A 123 -22.35 -22.62 8.64
CA SER A 123 -21.12 -22.27 9.36
C SER A 123 -21.04 -20.76 9.66
N SER A 124 -20.42 -20.44 10.80
CA SER A 124 -20.15 -19.05 11.19
C SER A 124 -19.22 -18.39 10.16
N PRO A 125 -19.51 -17.15 9.70
CA PRO A 125 -18.57 -16.40 8.87
C PRO A 125 -17.31 -15.98 9.63
N VAL A 126 -17.30 -16.09 10.98
CA VAL A 126 -16.16 -15.81 11.84
C VAL A 126 -15.54 -17.11 12.34
N ALA A 127 -14.26 -17.32 12.08
CA ALA A 127 -13.51 -18.51 12.50
C ALA A 127 -12.09 -18.16 12.98
N LYS A 128 -11.49 -19.01 13.83
CA LYS A 128 -10.05 -18.94 14.13
C LYS A 128 -9.23 -19.38 12.91
N CYS A 129 -8.06 -18.78 12.73
CA CYS A 129 -7.07 -19.27 11.79
C CYS A 129 -6.63 -20.70 12.19
N GLN A 130 -6.60 -21.63 11.22
CA GLN A 130 -6.29 -23.04 11.46
C GLN A 130 -4.77 -23.34 11.37
N ILE A 131 -3.93 -22.31 11.30
CA ILE A 131 -2.48 -22.43 11.21
C ILE A 131 -1.93 -22.53 12.64
N PRO A 132 -1.16 -23.58 13.00
CA PRO A 132 -0.60 -23.74 14.34
C PRO A 132 0.17 -22.50 14.81
N GLY A 133 -0.10 -22.05 16.04
CA GLY A 133 0.50 -20.84 16.62
C GLY A 133 -0.18 -19.52 16.21
N LEU A 134 -1.20 -19.56 15.34
CA LEU A 134 -2.01 -18.40 14.94
C LEU A 134 -3.43 -18.44 15.52
N ASP A 135 -3.66 -19.13 16.64
CA ASP A 135 -4.98 -19.27 17.30
C ASP A 135 -5.61 -17.93 17.77
N TYR A 136 -4.79 -16.88 17.82
CA TYR A 136 -5.17 -15.50 18.11
C TYR A 136 -5.44 -14.65 16.84
N VAL A 137 -5.41 -15.27 15.66
CA VAL A 137 -5.81 -14.67 14.39
C VAL A 137 -7.23 -15.12 14.09
N VAL A 138 -8.13 -14.16 13.88
CA VAL A 138 -9.53 -14.39 13.53
C VAL A 138 -9.74 -14.02 12.06
N LEU A 139 -10.39 -14.90 11.32
CA LEU A 139 -10.76 -14.69 9.93
C LEU A 139 -12.26 -14.42 9.86
N VAL A 140 -12.65 -13.40 9.11
CA VAL A 140 -14.04 -13.09 8.80
C VAL A 140 -14.25 -13.26 7.31
N ASN A 141 -14.91 -14.34 6.93
CA ASN A 141 -15.17 -14.70 5.54
C ASN A 141 -16.18 -13.74 4.91
N GLY A 142 -15.84 -13.30 3.71
CA GLY A 142 -16.72 -12.58 2.81
C GLY A 142 -17.18 -13.45 1.65
N SER A 143 -17.84 -12.84 0.68
CA SER A 143 -18.29 -13.52 -0.54
C SER A 143 -18.27 -12.59 -1.77
N GLY A 144 -18.08 -13.17 -2.95
CA GLY A 144 -18.11 -12.48 -4.23
C GLY A 144 -17.12 -13.06 -5.25
N PRO A 145 -17.12 -12.57 -6.51
CA PRO A 145 -17.94 -11.47 -7.01
C PRO A 145 -19.42 -11.85 -7.18
N HIS A 146 -20.31 -11.01 -6.67
CA HIS A 146 -21.76 -11.10 -6.86
C HIS A 146 -22.17 -10.32 -8.11
N ARG A 147 -23.09 -10.88 -8.92
CA ARG A 147 -23.77 -10.11 -9.96
C ARG A 147 -24.70 -9.11 -9.27
N ILE A 148 -24.61 -7.85 -9.67
CA ILE A 148 -25.47 -6.78 -9.17
C ILE A 148 -26.49 -6.48 -10.27
N GLU A 149 -27.77 -6.56 -9.91
CA GLU A 149 -28.86 -6.08 -10.75
C GLU A 149 -28.97 -4.57 -10.51
N TYR A 150 -28.62 -3.81 -11.53
CA TYR A 150 -28.87 -2.37 -11.59
C TYR A 150 -30.17 -2.20 -12.36
N GLU A 151 -31.15 -1.50 -11.79
CA GLU A 151 -32.46 -1.29 -12.40
C GLU A 151 -32.33 -0.41 -13.65
N SER A 152 -32.08 -1.03 -14.80
CA SER A 152 -31.79 -0.35 -16.07
C SER A 152 -32.93 -0.56 -17.07
N GLY A 153 -33.93 0.32 -17.03
CA GLY A 153 -34.83 0.51 -18.18
C GLY A 153 -34.16 1.40 -19.24
N LEU A 154 -34.36 1.13 -20.53
CA LEU A 154 -33.79 1.95 -21.61
C LEU A 154 -34.19 3.43 -21.53
N GLU A 155 -35.30 3.76 -20.86
CA GLU A 155 -35.80 5.13 -20.72
C GLU A 155 -35.20 5.89 -19.53
N ASN A 156 -34.61 5.22 -18.54
CA ASN A 156 -34.01 5.87 -17.34
C ASN A 156 -32.85 5.03 -16.78
N PRO A 157 -31.57 5.37 -17.05
CA PRO A 157 -30.43 4.72 -16.41
C PRO A 157 -30.31 5.12 -14.92
N PRO A 158 -29.71 4.27 -14.07
CA PRO A 158 -29.50 4.59 -12.66
C PRO A 158 -28.57 5.79 -12.48
N LYS A 159 -28.83 6.60 -11.45
CA LYS A 159 -27.98 7.75 -11.09
C LYS A 159 -26.58 7.27 -10.70
N GLU A 160 -25.53 7.69 -11.42
CA GLU A 160 -24.16 7.28 -11.13
C GLU A 160 -23.45 8.19 -10.09
N VAL A 161 -22.66 7.58 -9.20
CA VAL A 161 -21.66 8.23 -8.34
C VAL A 161 -20.27 7.65 -8.66
N LEU A 162 -19.38 8.51 -9.14
CA LEU A 162 -18.07 8.15 -9.63
C LEU A 162 -17.00 8.46 -8.57
N VAL A 163 -16.34 7.42 -8.07
CA VAL A 163 -15.38 7.50 -6.95
C VAL A 163 -13.94 7.36 -7.42
N SER A 164 -13.01 7.90 -6.64
CA SER A 164 -11.58 7.68 -6.86
C SER A 164 -11.18 6.21 -6.68
N ARG A 165 -10.19 5.74 -7.44
CA ARG A 165 -9.66 4.37 -7.32
C ARG A 165 -9.35 3.94 -5.88
N LYS A 166 -8.71 4.79 -5.07
CA LYS A 166 -8.42 4.47 -3.65
C LYS A 166 -9.69 4.29 -2.81
N CYS A 167 -10.77 5.00 -3.12
CA CYS A 167 -12.07 4.80 -2.50
C CYS A 167 -12.69 3.47 -2.96
N ALA A 168 -12.62 3.16 -4.26
CA ALA A 168 -13.10 1.88 -4.79
C ALA A 168 -12.37 0.68 -4.18
N GLU A 169 -11.04 0.72 -4.10
CA GLU A 169 -10.22 -0.32 -3.48
C GLU A 169 -10.54 -0.53 -1.98
N ALA A 170 -11.05 0.51 -1.29
CA ALA A 170 -11.55 0.39 0.07
C ALA A 170 -13.00 -0.14 0.14
N VAL A 171 -13.88 0.31 -0.76
CA VAL A 171 -15.28 -0.16 -0.87
C VAL A 171 -15.35 -1.66 -1.17
N LEU A 172 -14.48 -2.14 -2.06
CA LEU A 172 -14.31 -3.56 -2.38
C LEU A 172 -13.82 -4.40 -1.17
N ARG A 173 -13.33 -3.76 -0.10
CA ARG A 173 -12.99 -4.39 1.20
C ARG A 173 -14.04 -4.10 2.29
N GLY A 174 -15.26 -3.73 1.93
CA GLY A 174 -16.36 -3.51 2.88
C GLY A 174 -16.52 -2.08 3.39
N ALA A 175 -15.80 -1.09 2.85
CA ALA A 175 -16.01 0.30 3.23
C ALA A 175 -17.28 0.92 2.60
N GLN A 176 -17.85 1.91 3.26
CA GLN A 176 -18.85 2.81 2.66
C GLN A 176 -18.19 3.88 1.78
N VAL A 177 -18.97 4.52 0.91
CA VAL A 177 -18.46 5.65 0.10
C VAL A 177 -18.49 6.91 0.94
N TYR A 178 -17.31 7.37 1.37
CA TYR A 178 -17.17 8.61 2.11
C TYR A 178 -16.96 9.82 1.18
N VAL A 179 -17.45 10.98 1.60
CA VAL A 179 -17.39 12.27 0.87
C VAL A 179 -16.02 12.62 0.24
N PRO A 180 -14.87 12.43 0.90
CA PRO A 180 -13.56 12.70 0.29
C PRO A 180 -13.22 11.80 -0.91
N GLY A 181 -13.85 10.63 -1.01
CA GLY A 181 -13.62 9.65 -2.08
C GLY A 181 -14.40 9.92 -3.36
N VAL A 182 -15.48 10.73 -3.30
CA VAL A 182 -16.35 11.08 -4.43
C VAL A 182 -15.67 12.12 -5.32
N LEU A 183 -15.61 11.82 -6.63
CA LEU A 183 -15.05 12.70 -7.64
C LEU A 183 -16.13 13.37 -8.50
N ALA A 184 -17.13 12.62 -8.96
CA ALA A 184 -18.24 13.14 -9.76
C ALA A 184 -19.54 12.38 -9.46
N CYS A 185 -20.66 12.93 -9.88
CA CYS A 185 -21.94 12.21 -9.93
C CYS A 185 -22.86 12.82 -10.98
N THR A 186 -23.93 12.11 -11.30
CA THR A 186 -25.01 12.56 -12.20
C THR A 186 -25.62 13.89 -11.76
N ALA A 187 -26.24 14.59 -12.70
CA ALA A 187 -27.05 15.76 -12.38
C ALA A 187 -28.22 15.35 -11.45
N HIS A 188 -28.59 16.22 -10.51
CA HIS A 188 -29.77 16.02 -9.65
C HIS A 188 -29.76 14.73 -8.80
N VAL A 189 -28.59 14.29 -8.31
CA VAL A 189 -28.53 13.37 -7.16
C VAL A 189 -28.97 14.10 -5.90
N GLU A 190 -30.03 13.61 -5.28
CA GLU A 190 -30.60 14.04 -4.01
C GLU A 190 -30.43 12.95 -2.93
N LYS A 191 -30.62 13.34 -1.67
CA LYS A 191 -30.57 12.38 -0.56
C LYS A 191 -31.76 11.40 -0.66
N GLY A 192 -31.48 10.11 -0.60
CA GLY A 192 -32.47 9.03 -0.70
C GLY A 192 -32.51 8.36 -2.09
N ASP A 193 -31.85 8.93 -3.10
CA ASP A 193 -31.75 8.30 -4.42
C ASP A 193 -31.03 6.96 -4.36
N ALA A 194 -31.52 5.98 -5.12
CA ALA A 194 -30.73 4.81 -5.51
C ALA A 194 -29.64 5.23 -6.51
N VAL A 195 -28.39 4.84 -6.24
CA VAL A 195 -27.23 5.19 -7.06
C VAL A 195 -26.32 4.00 -7.34
N ALA A 196 -25.85 3.91 -8.58
CA ALA A 196 -24.79 3.00 -8.99
C ALA A 196 -23.42 3.61 -8.71
N VAL A 197 -22.50 2.86 -8.12
CA VAL A 197 -21.14 3.33 -7.79
C VAL A 197 -20.12 2.73 -8.76
N CYS A 198 -19.38 3.60 -9.45
CA CYS A 198 -18.37 3.22 -10.44
C CYS A 198 -17.01 3.89 -10.17
N VAL A 199 -15.94 3.35 -10.75
CA VAL A 199 -14.56 3.78 -10.49
C VAL A 199 -14.03 4.72 -11.56
N ALA A 200 -13.42 5.83 -11.15
CA ALA A 200 -12.63 6.69 -12.01
C ALA A 200 -11.19 6.16 -12.09
N MET A 201 -10.81 5.67 -13.26
CA MET A 201 -9.48 5.11 -13.54
C MET A 201 -8.54 6.17 -14.11
N GLU A 202 -7.25 6.00 -13.86
CA GLU A 202 -6.21 6.79 -14.50
C GLU A 202 -6.06 6.40 -15.99
N GLN A 203 -6.19 7.38 -16.89
CA GLN A 203 -5.94 7.26 -18.33
C GLN A 203 -4.54 7.79 -18.69
N PRO A 204 -3.92 7.32 -19.79
CA PRO A 204 -2.68 7.91 -20.29
C PRO A 204 -2.96 9.28 -20.92
N GLY A 205 -2.18 10.29 -20.57
CA GLY A 205 -2.18 11.61 -21.21
C GLY A 205 -1.13 11.74 -22.31
N ASP A 206 -1.20 12.83 -23.08
CA ASP A 206 -0.36 13.06 -24.27
C ASP A 206 1.16 13.12 -23.96
N GLU A 207 1.55 13.60 -22.77
CA GLU A 207 2.94 13.60 -22.28
C GLU A 207 3.36 12.28 -21.59
N GLY A 208 2.51 11.24 -21.59
CA GLY A 208 2.76 9.95 -20.92
C GLY A 208 2.52 9.94 -19.40
N ASP A 209 2.01 11.03 -18.81
CA ASP A 209 1.53 11.06 -17.42
C ASP A 209 0.19 10.32 -17.28
N TRP A 210 -0.07 9.72 -16.12
CA TRP A 210 -1.31 9.00 -15.84
C TRP A 210 -2.27 9.86 -15.01
N SER A 211 -3.45 10.12 -15.57
CA SER A 211 -4.37 11.12 -15.08
C SER A 211 -5.81 10.65 -15.23
N VAL A 212 -6.63 10.88 -14.20
CA VAL A 212 -8.09 10.64 -14.26
C VAL A 212 -8.79 11.62 -15.21
N ASN A 213 -8.09 12.67 -15.68
CA ASN A 213 -8.57 13.68 -16.63
C ASN A 213 -9.91 14.34 -16.24
N MET A 214 -10.24 14.34 -14.95
CA MET A 214 -11.49 14.84 -14.41
C MET A 214 -11.25 15.60 -13.10
N THR A 215 -11.90 16.75 -12.94
CA THR A 215 -11.90 17.55 -11.71
C THR A 215 -12.94 17.05 -10.72
N ARG A 216 -12.65 17.18 -9.41
CA ARG A 216 -13.64 16.89 -8.37
C ARG A 216 -14.81 17.89 -8.49
N GLY A 217 -16.03 17.37 -8.53
CA GLY A 217 -17.25 18.16 -8.72
C GLY A 217 -17.77 18.17 -10.15
N THR A 218 -17.18 17.45 -11.10
CA THR A 218 -17.76 17.27 -12.44
C THR A 218 -19.21 16.73 -12.36
N THR A 219 -20.07 17.24 -13.24
CA THR A 219 -21.43 16.70 -13.46
C THR A 219 -21.34 15.66 -14.57
N LEU A 220 -21.85 14.46 -14.34
CA LEU A 220 -21.97 13.45 -15.41
C LEU A 220 -23.20 13.84 -16.26
N GLN A 221 -22.97 14.11 -17.57
CA GLN A 221 -24.01 14.59 -18.49
C GLN A 221 -24.30 13.61 -19.65
N ASP A 222 -23.29 13.13 -20.38
CA ASP A 222 -23.29 11.97 -21.32
C ASP A 222 -21.94 11.94 -22.10
N PRO A 223 -21.64 11.03 -23.06
CA PRO A 223 -21.89 9.59 -23.10
C PRO A 223 -20.56 8.80 -23.25
N TYR A 224 -19.44 9.27 -22.68
CA TYR A 224 -18.12 8.59 -22.68
C TYR A 224 -18.09 7.32 -21.77
N TYR A 225 -19.11 6.46 -21.89
CA TYR A 225 -19.40 5.38 -20.96
C TYR A 225 -18.49 4.16 -21.08
N ARG A 226 -17.83 3.95 -22.23
CA ARG A 226 -16.97 2.76 -22.47
C ARG A 226 -15.82 2.65 -21.46
N GLU A 227 -15.28 3.78 -20.99
CA GLU A 227 -14.18 3.80 -20.02
C GLU A 227 -14.56 3.28 -18.62
N ARG A 228 -15.87 3.15 -18.32
CA ARG A 228 -16.39 2.63 -17.04
C ARG A 228 -16.94 1.21 -17.13
N SER A 229 -16.96 0.62 -18.32
CA SER A 229 -17.45 -0.76 -18.50
C SER A 229 -16.60 -1.72 -17.68
N GLY A 230 -17.24 -2.63 -16.94
CA GLY A 230 -16.53 -3.54 -16.02
C GLY A 230 -16.03 -2.91 -14.71
N LEU A 231 -16.39 -1.66 -14.40
CA LEU A 231 -15.88 -0.92 -13.23
C LEU A 231 -16.99 -0.44 -12.28
N TYR A 232 -18.13 -1.13 -12.23
CA TYR A 232 -19.21 -0.87 -11.27
C TYR A 232 -19.02 -1.77 -10.04
N ILE A 233 -18.92 -1.17 -8.85
CA ILE A 233 -18.51 -1.86 -7.61
C ILE A 233 -19.67 -2.15 -6.65
N GLY A 234 -20.86 -1.60 -6.93
CA GLY A 234 -22.07 -1.84 -6.16
C GLY A 234 -23.15 -0.78 -6.40
N MET A 235 -24.30 -0.99 -5.77
CA MET A 235 -25.45 -0.09 -5.74
C MET A 235 -25.81 0.25 -4.29
N GLY A 236 -26.30 1.46 -4.05
CA GLY A 236 -26.60 1.96 -2.71
C GLY A 236 -27.50 3.18 -2.70
N THR A 237 -27.71 3.76 -1.52
CA THR A 237 -28.53 4.95 -1.32
C THR A 237 -27.65 6.18 -1.09
N ALA A 238 -27.93 7.27 -1.81
CA ALA A 238 -27.27 8.55 -1.63
C ALA A 238 -27.64 9.16 -0.25
N MET A 239 -26.65 9.30 0.64
CA MET A 239 -26.85 9.84 1.99
C MET A 239 -26.81 11.37 2.05
N LEU A 240 -26.34 11.99 0.96
CA LEU A 240 -26.25 13.43 0.75
C LEU A 240 -26.68 13.75 -0.69
N SER A 241 -27.27 14.92 -0.91
CA SER A 241 -27.42 15.45 -2.27
C SER A 241 -26.06 15.80 -2.89
N ARG A 242 -26.01 15.98 -4.21
CA ARG A 242 -24.82 16.42 -4.95
C ARG A 242 -24.19 17.68 -4.34
N ALA A 243 -25.00 18.65 -3.93
CA ALA A 243 -24.52 19.85 -3.25
C ALA A 243 -23.84 19.52 -1.91
N GLY A 244 -24.38 18.57 -1.14
CA GLY A 244 -23.76 18.04 0.07
C GLY A 244 -22.42 17.36 -0.22
N MET A 245 -22.39 16.38 -1.14
CA MET A 245 -21.21 15.58 -1.48
C MET A 245 -19.97 16.41 -1.85
N PHE A 246 -20.14 17.60 -2.44
CA PHE A 246 -19.00 18.45 -2.82
C PHE A 246 -18.70 19.62 -1.87
N ARG A 247 -19.64 20.00 -0.98
CA ARG A 247 -19.46 21.10 -0.02
C ARG A 247 -19.03 20.67 1.38
N VAL A 248 -19.49 19.52 1.88
CA VAL A 248 -19.09 19.06 3.23
C VAL A 248 -17.70 18.41 3.19
N PRO A 249 -16.91 18.47 4.28
CA PRO A 249 -15.57 17.87 4.30
C PRO A 249 -15.59 16.36 4.60
N HIS A 250 -16.59 15.88 5.34
CA HIS A 250 -16.65 14.52 5.90
C HIS A 250 -18.10 14.01 5.93
N GLY A 251 -18.27 12.69 6.09
CA GLY A 251 -19.55 12.01 6.11
C GLY A 251 -19.64 10.88 5.09
N ILE A 252 -20.66 10.02 5.23
CA ILE A 252 -21.02 9.02 4.22
C ILE A 252 -21.73 9.77 3.08
N ALA A 253 -21.32 9.50 1.84
CA ALA A 253 -21.94 10.02 0.63
C ALA A 253 -22.90 9.01 0.01
N VAL A 254 -22.52 7.72 -0.01
CA VAL A 254 -23.38 6.60 -0.43
C VAL A 254 -23.24 5.48 0.59
N ASP A 255 -24.39 4.99 1.08
CA ASP A 255 -24.50 3.77 1.86
C ASP A 255 -24.79 2.61 0.91
N LEU A 256 -23.85 1.67 0.79
CA LEU A 256 -23.88 0.59 -0.20
C LEU A 256 -24.61 -0.63 0.35
N SER A 257 -25.78 -0.92 -0.22
CA SER A 257 -26.65 -2.04 0.17
C SER A 257 -26.43 -3.30 -0.66
N ASN A 258 -25.98 -3.19 -1.91
CA ASN A 258 -25.64 -4.32 -2.77
C ASN A 258 -24.22 -4.16 -3.34
N ARG A 259 -23.31 -5.08 -2.97
CA ARG A 259 -21.87 -4.99 -3.25
C ARG A 259 -21.40 -6.17 -4.08
N VAL A 260 -20.48 -5.92 -5.02
CA VAL A 260 -19.81 -6.99 -5.78
C VAL A 260 -19.05 -7.92 -4.84
N PHE A 261 -18.36 -7.38 -3.83
CA PHE A 261 -17.77 -8.17 -2.75
C PHE A 261 -18.41 -7.77 -1.43
N ARG A 262 -18.96 -8.76 -0.73
CA ARG A 262 -19.53 -8.62 0.61
C ARG A 262 -18.45 -8.99 1.62
N LEU A 263 -17.83 -7.98 2.19
CA LEU A 263 -16.95 -8.06 3.36
C LEU A 263 -17.51 -7.06 4.38
N PRO A 264 -17.60 -7.42 5.67
CA PRO A 264 -18.23 -6.55 6.65
C PRO A 264 -17.34 -5.36 7.00
N SER A 265 -17.95 -4.20 7.27
CA SER A 265 -17.21 -3.02 7.72
C SER A 265 -16.77 -3.16 9.18
N LEU A 266 -15.46 -3.33 9.41
CA LEU A 266 -14.85 -3.50 10.73
C LEU A 266 -14.20 -2.19 11.25
N HIS A 267 -14.73 -1.04 10.82
CA HIS A 267 -14.24 0.29 11.21
C HIS A 267 -14.75 0.68 12.61
N ASN A 268 -13.84 1.08 13.52
CA ASN A 268 -14.13 1.38 14.93
C ASN A 268 -14.81 0.23 15.70
N VAL A 269 -14.56 -1.01 15.28
CA VAL A 269 -15.04 -2.22 15.96
C VAL A 269 -13.94 -2.72 16.90
N LEU A 270 -14.26 -2.89 18.19
CA LEU A 270 -13.37 -3.44 19.21
C LEU A 270 -11.99 -2.73 19.27
N GLU A 271 -12.00 -1.39 19.32
CA GLU A 271 -10.80 -0.55 19.35
C GLU A 271 -9.81 -0.99 20.44
N GLY A 272 -8.54 -1.16 20.07
CA GLY A 272 -7.48 -1.64 20.96
C GLY A 272 -7.52 -3.12 21.37
N GLU A 273 -8.64 -3.83 21.18
CA GLU A 273 -8.77 -5.29 21.34
C GLU A 273 -8.36 -6.05 20.07
N ILE A 274 -8.56 -5.45 18.89
CA ILE A 274 -8.25 -6.06 17.59
C ILE A 274 -7.48 -5.11 16.66
N PHE A 275 -6.80 -5.69 15.66
CA PHE A 275 -6.15 -4.93 14.59
C PHE A 275 -6.29 -5.64 13.23
N LEU A 276 -6.79 -4.92 12.22
CA LEU A 276 -6.95 -5.43 10.85
C LEU A 276 -5.58 -5.54 10.16
N GLN A 277 -5.15 -6.76 9.81
CA GLN A 277 -3.81 -7.00 9.28
C GLN A 277 -3.79 -8.22 8.36
N ASN A 278 -3.27 -8.05 7.15
CA ASN A 278 -3.14 -9.15 6.20
C ASN A 278 -2.28 -10.29 6.78
N LEU A 279 -2.71 -11.54 6.62
CA LEU A 279 -2.05 -12.73 7.15
C LEU A 279 -0.52 -12.78 6.91
N PRO A 280 0.03 -12.47 5.71
CA PRO A 280 1.48 -12.44 5.50
C PRO A 280 2.21 -11.44 6.41
N SER A 281 1.58 -10.29 6.72
CA SER A 281 2.16 -9.29 7.63
C SER A 281 2.07 -9.67 9.10
N ILE A 282 1.26 -10.67 9.49
CA ILE A 282 1.30 -11.28 10.83
C ILE A 282 2.46 -12.28 10.87
N ILE A 283 2.63 -13.06 9.81
CA ILE A 283 3.69 -14.08 9.68
C ILE A 283 5.10 -13.46 9.71
N VAL A 284 5.28 -12.22 9.24
CA VAL A 284 6.54 -11.48 9.42
C VAL A 284 6.97 -11.38 10.89
N ALA A 285 6.03 -11.15 11.81
CA ALA A 285 6.33 -11.05 13.23
C ALA A 285 6.70 -12.42 13.83
N HIS A 286 6.07 -13.50 13.37
CA HIS A 286 6.43 -14.89 13.74
C HIS A 286 7.79 -15.30 13.15
N ALA A 287 8.08 -14.95 11.90
CA ALA A 287 9.37 -15.22 11.27
C ALA A 287 10.52 -14.51 12.02
N LEU A 288 10.27 -13.32 12.58
CA LEU A 288 11.23 -12.60 13.44
C LEU A 288 11.45 -13.31 14.79
N ASP A 289 10.47 -14.08 15.26
CA ASP A 289 10.53 -14.91 16.47
C ASP A 289 11.03 -14.14 17.72
N PRO A 290 10.37 -13.03 18.09
CA PRO A 290 10.82 -12.12 19.15
C PRO A 290 10.63 -12.75 20.54
N GLN A 291 11.67 -12.71 21.37
CA GLN A 291 11.60 -13.22 22.74
C GLN A 291 11.38 -12.10 23.76
N LYS A 292 10.84 -12.46 24.92
CA LYS A 292 10.65 -11.54 26.05
C LYS A 292 11.99 -10.95 26.52
N GLY A 293 11.98 -9.67 26.84
CA GLY A 293 13.14 -8.93 27.33
C GLY A 293 14.15 -8.51 26.26
N GLU A 294 13.95 -8.92 25.00
CA GLU A 294 14.85 -8.55 23.90
C GLU A 294 14.66 -7.11 23.43
N ARG A 295 15.70 -6.61 22.75
CA ARG A 295 15.77 -5.28 22.15
C ARG A 295 15.66 -5.39 20.63
N ILE A 296 14.55 -4.87 20.08
CA ILE A 296 14.15 -5.07 18.68
C ILE A 296 14.03 -3.74 17.95
N LEU A 297 14.48 -3.69 16.69
CA LEU A 297 14.31 -2.53 15.80
C LEU A 297 13.30 -2.83 14.69
N ASP A 298 12.29 -1.99 14.54
CA ASP A 298 11.46 -1.90 13.33
C ASP A 298 11.86 -0.63 12.56
N MET A 299 12.58 -0.80 11.45
CA MET A 299 13.23 0.31 10.73
C MET A 299 12.27 1.20 9.92
N CYS A 300 11.08 0.69 9.61
CA CYS A 300 10.11 1.31 8.70
C CYS A 300 8.67 1.12 9.24
N ALA A 301 8.51 1.37 10.53
CA ALA A 301 7.43 0.85 11.36
C ALA A 301 6.01 1.27 10.94
N ALA A 302 5.83 2.44 10.31
CA ALA A 302 4.51 3.02 10.19
C ALA A 302 3.61 2.34 9.14
N PRO A 303 2.36 1.97 9.49
CA PRO A 303 1.56 2.55 10.57
C PRO A 303 1.65 1.88 11.96
N GLY A 304 2.48 0.85 12.15
CA GLY A 304 2.72 0.19 13.45
C GLY A 304 2.12 -1.21 13.58
N GLY A 305 1.52 -1.76 12.51
CA GLY A 305 0.84 -3.05 12.55
C GLY A 305 1.77 -4.24 12.82
N LYS A 306 3.00 -4.22 12.28
CA LYS A 306 4.03 -5.23 12.58
C LYS A 306 4.69 -4.98 13.93
N THR A 307 5.03 -3.74 14.22
CA THR A 307 5.56 -3.29 15.53
C THR A 307 4.70 -3.76 16.70
N THR A 308 3.39 -3.55 16.64
CA THR A 308 2.44 -4.00 17.68
C THR A 308 2.14 -5.49 17.62
N ALA A 309 2.48 -6.20 16.53
CA ALA A 309 2.45 -7.67 16.51
C ALA A 309 3.65 -8.25 17.26
N ILE A 310 4.84 -7.67 17.08
CA ILE A 310 6.06 -8.02 17.81
C ILE A 310 5.86 -7.79 19.32
N ALA A 311 5.34 -6.62 19.71
CA ALA A 311 5.04 -6.31 21.12
C ALA A 311 4.11 -7.33 21.78
N ILE A 312 3.07 -7.75 21.05
CA ILE A 312 2.08 -8.71 21.55
C ILE A 312 2.68 -10.12 21.66
N LEU A 313 3.57 -10.53 20.75
CA LEU A 313 4.33 -11.79 20.87
C LEU A 313 5.33 -11.77 22.04
N MET A 314 5.86 -10.59 22.38
CA MET A 314 6.71 -10.38 23.57
C MET A 314 5.91 -10.22 24.88
N ASN A 315 4.58 -10.32 24.86
CA ASN A 315 3.69 -9.96 25.98
C ASN A 315 3.97 -8.55 26.58
N ASP A 316 4.38 -7.58 25.74
CA ASP A 316 4.80 -6.23 26.15
C ASP A 316 6.05 -6.19 27.08
N GLU A 317 6.84 -7.27 27.14
CA GLU A 317 8.08 -7.36 27.93
C GLU A 317 9.33 -7.20 27.04
N GLY A 318 10.03 -6.07 27.11
CA GLY A 318 11.29 -5.80 26.39
C GLY A 318 11.41 -4.36 25.91
N GLU A 319 12.18 -4.12 24.83
CA GLU A 319 12.27 -2.81 24.16
C GLU A 319 12.06 -2.97 22.64
N ILE A 320 11.07 -2.29 22.08
CA ILE A 320 10.87 -2.19 20.63
C ILE A 320 11.09 -0.74 20.20
N VAL A 321 12.11 -0.52 19.38
CA VAL A 321 12.37 0.76 18.73
C VAL A 321 11.65 0.80 17.39
N ALA A 322 10.68 1.69 17.26
CA ALA A 322 9.89 1.88 16.04
C ALA A 322 10.30 3.16 15.32
N ALA A 323 10.96 3.03 14.17
CA ALA A 323 11.48 4.13 13.38
C ALA A 323 10.64 4.39 12.12
N ASP A 324 10.39 5.67 11.82
CA ASP A 324 9.98 6.09 10.46
C ASP A 324 10.51 7.50 10.14
N ARG A 325 10.76 7.75 8.85
CA ARG A 325 11.28 9.01 8.32
C ARG A 325 10.31 10.19 8.49
N SER A 326 9.01 9.94 8.45
CA SER A 326 7.97 10.96 8.48
C SER A 326 7.39 11.16 9.89
N HIS A 327 7.40 12.40 10.36
CA HIS A 327 6.88 12.76 11.68
C HIS A 327 5.42 12.30 11.89
N ASN A 328 4.54 12.56 10.90
CA ASN A 328 3.13 12.17 10.98
C ASN A 328 2.96 10.64 10.98
N LYS A 329 3.85 9.91 10.29
CA LYS A 329 3.85 8.45 10.30
C LYS A 329 4.26 7.90 11.67
N VAL A 330 5.27 8.49 12.32
CA VAL A 330 5.64 8.12 13.69
C VAL A 330 4.53 8.43 14.70
N LEU A 331 3.83 9.56 14.55
CA LEU A 331 2.64 9.87 15.36
C LEU A 331 1.53 8.81 15.20
N ASN A 332 1.36 8.22 14.02
CA ASN A 332 0.40 7.13 13.82
C ASN A 332 0.81 5.87 14.59
N VAL A 333 2.11 5.52 14.62
CA VAL A 333 2.63 4.40 15.42
C VAL A 333 2.42 4.66 16.91
N GLN A 334 2.70 5.88 17.39
CA GLN A 334 2.43 6.29 18.77
C GLN A 334 0.95 6.14 19.13
N LYS A 335 0.05 6.65 18.28
CA LYS A 335 -1.39 6.52 18.50
C LYS A 335 -1.81 5.04 18.57
N LEU A 336 -1.38 4.22 17.62
CA LEU A 336 -1.72 2.80 17.58
C LEU A 336 -1.17 2.04 18.80
N SER A 337 0.06 2.35 19.25
CA SER A 337 0.62 1.76 20.48
C SER A 337 -0.22 2.08 21.70
N ALA A 338 -0.63 3.34 21.86
CA ALA A 338 -1.47 3.78 22.98
C ALA A 338 -2.88 3.17 22.93
N GLU A 339 -3.49 3.10 21.73
CA GLU A 339 -4.78 2.45 21.49
C GLU A 339 -4.74 0.95 21.84
N MET A 340 -3.68 0.26 21.39
CA MET A 340 -3.41 -1.14 21.74
C MET A 340 -2.95 -1.34 23.19
N GLY A 341 -2.66 -0.26 23.95
CA GLY A 341 -2.25 -0.33 25.35
C GLY A 341 -0.86 -0.95 25.56
N LEU A 342 0.06 -0.76 24.61
CA LEU A 342 1.40 -1.35 24.62
C LEU A 342 2.44 -0.31 25.06
N SER A 343 3.31 -0.71 25.97
CA SER A 343 4.28 0.13 26.67
C SER A 343 5.74 -0.10 26.27
N CYS A 344 6.09 -1.28 25.72
CA CYS A 344 7.47 -1.58 25.31
C CYS A 344 7.91 -0.86 24.02
N ILE A 345 7.00 -0.19 23.32
CA ILE A 345 7.26 0.46 22.03
C ILE A 345 7.73 1.92 22.22
N THR A 346 9.03 2.14 22.00
CA THR A 346 9.62 3.47 21.88
C THR A 346 9.67 3.90 20.41
N THR A 347 9.04 5.02 20.08
CA THR A 347 8.97 5.54 18.70
C THR A 347 9.98 6.66 18.44
N CYS A 348 10.65 6.67 17.28
CA CYS A 348 11.56 7.75 16.89
C CYS A 348 11.39 8.19 15.42
N LYS A 349 11.67 9.46 15.15
CA LYS A 349 11.83 9.96 13.79
C LYS A 349 13.27 9.75 13.34
N LEU A 350 13.47 8.88 12.36
CA LEU A 350 14.79 8.49 11.85
C LEU A 350 14.69 8.15 10.36
N ASP A 351 15.70 8.52 9.58
CA ASP A 351 15.81 8.09 8.17
C ASP A 351 16.51 6.72 8.17
N ALA A 352 15.87 5.69 7.61
CA ALA A 352 16.39 4.31 7.63
C ALA A 352 17.79 4.17 7.00
N LEU A 353 18.17 5.10 6.12
CA LEU A 353 19.51 5.20 5.52
C LEU A 353 20.58 5.82 6.43
N LYS A 354 20.19 6.27 7.63
CA LYS A 354 21.04 6.94 8.63
C LYS A 354 20.83 6.31 10.02
N SER A 355 20.43 5.05 10.06
CA SER A 355 20.11 4.38 11.32
C SER A 355 21.35 3.96 12.11
N VAL A 356 22.51 3.84 11.48
CA VAL A 356 23.79 3.61 12.17
C VAL A 356 24.43 4.94 12.57
N CYS A 357 24.69 5.11 13.86
CA CYS A 357 25.57 6.15 14.38
C CYS A 357 26.95 5.53 14.62
N LEU A 358 27.95 5.96 13.85
CA LEU A 358 29.35 5.62 14.13
C LEU A 358 29.86 6.52 15.26
N PRO A 359 30.72 6.03 16.17
CA PRO A 359 31.49 6.90 17.04
C PRO A 359 32.35 7.82 16.18
N ASN A 360 32.42 9.11 16.53
CA ASN A 360 33.50 9.94 16.00
C ASN A 360 34.83 9.31 16.46
N PRO A 361 35.86 9.20 15.59
CA PRO A 361 37.19 8.89 16.07
C PRO A 361 37.59 9.94 17.13
N PRO A 362 38.37 9.57 18.16
CA PRO A 362 38.88 10.56 19.10
C PRO A 362 39.67 11.61 18.32
N ASN A 363 39.26 12.87 18.41
CA ASN A 363 39.99 13.98 17.83
C ASN A 363 41.32 14.13 18.57
N ASP A 364 42.36 13.49 18.06
CA ASP A 364 43.73 13.74 18.47
C ASP A 364 44.13 15.11 17.90
N SER A 365 43.77 16.14 18.65
CA SER A 365 43.97 17.54 18.32
C SER A 365 44.14 18.32 19.62
N THR A 366 45.31 18.09 20.21
CA THR A 366 45.96 18.95 21.21
C THR A 366 46.08 20.38 20.68
N THR A 367 44.96 21.09 20.69
CA THR A 367 44.91 22.52 20.38
C THR A 367 45.22 23.28 21.65
N ILE A 368 46.50 23.61 21.82
CA ILE A 368 46.96 24.47 22.92
C ILE A 368 46.25 25.82 22.81
N VAL A 369 45.39 26.12 23.78
CA VAL A 369 44.94 27.48 24.08
C VAL A 369 45.31 27.75 25.53
N ASN A 370 46.51 28.31 25.71
CA ASN A 370 46.96 28.85 26.99
C ASN A 370 46.58 30.33 27.10
N SER A 371 46.56 30.79 28.35
CA SER A 371 46.32 32.17 28.82
C SER A 371 44.88 32.69 28.76
N ASP A 372 44.39 33.41 29.78
CA ASP A 372 44.74 33.39 31.22
C ASP A 372 43.59 34.10 31.97
N ASN A 373 43.11 33.51 33.07
CA ASN A 373 43.24 34.19 34.36
C ASN A 373 42.80 33.31 35.54
N SER A 374 43.59 33.43 36.60
CA SER A 374 43.47 32.69 37.85
C SER A 374 42.48 33.33 38.82
N SER A 375 41.70 32.48 39.51
CA SER A 375 41.55 32.45 40.98
C SER A 375 40.40 31.50 41.33
N SER A 376 40.64 30.22 41.57
CA SER A 376 41.01 29.69 42.89
C SER A 376 40.23 30.31 44.06
N MET A 377 39.25 29.57 44.59
CA MET A 377 39.42 28.89 45.88
C MET A 377 38.33 27.86 46.13
N THR A 378 38.76 26.71 46.62
CA THR A 378 37.96 25.59 47.13
C THR A 378 37.37 25.90 48.50
N SER A 379 36.17 25.41 48.80
CA SER A 379 35.89 24.67 50.06
C SER A 379 34.44 24.18 50.16
N HIS A 380 34.26 22.95 50.66
CA HIS A 380 33.30 22.49 51.68
C HIS A 380 31.87 23.09 51.68
N SER A 381 30.82 22.31 51.40
CA SER A 381 30.23 21.19 52.17
C SER A 381 29.36 21.62 53.37
N GLU A 382 28.38 20.77 53.70
CA GLU A 382 27.33 20.89 54.72
C GLU A 382 26.09 21.72 54.26
N LEU A 383 24.82 21.32 54.38
CA LEU A 383 23.96 20.51 55.30
C LEU A 383 23.03 21.40 56.12
N SER A 384 21.79 20.92 56.30
CA SER A 384 20.66 21.57 57.01
C SER A 384 20.10 22.83 56.31
N SER A 385 18.85 23.24 56.49
CA SER A 385 17.56 22.55 56.77
C SER A 385 16.45 23.60 56.59
N SER A 386 15.17 23.22 56.80
CA SER A 386 14.04 24.07 57.27
C SER A 386 14.20 25.61 57.30
N GLU A 387 13.24 26.44 56.87
CA GLU A 387 11.77 26.26 56.90
C GLU A 387 11.03 27.38 56.11
N GLU A 388 9.72 27.19 55.96
CA GLU A 388 8.60 28.16 56.06
C GLU A 388 8.85 29.69 56.21
N MET A 389 7.97 30.61 55.77
CA MET A 389 6.76 30.59 54.92
C MET A 389 6.33 32.06 54.63
N THR A 390 5.45 32.29 53.64
CA THR A 390 4.71 33.56 53.37
C THR A 390 5.53 34.77 52.87
N SER A 391 5.08 35.58 51.91
CA SER A 391 3.76 36.20 51.86
C SER A 391 3.40 36.84 50.48
N LEU A 392 2.09 37.06 50.31
CA LEU A 392 1.35 37.96 49.40
C LEU A 392 2.07 38.48 48.12
N ALA A 393 1.67 38.04 46.92
CA ALA A 393 0.46 38.48 46.21
C ALA A 393 0.45 39.94 45.69
N SER A 394 0.54 40.11 44.37
CA SER A 394 -0.42 40.97 43.65
C SER A 394 -0.50 40.62 42.15
N ARG A 395 -1.73 40.60 41.62
CA ARG A 395 -2.04 40.49 40.18
C ARG A 395 -1.99 41.89 39.55
N LYS A 396 -1.54 41.97 38.29
CA LYS A 396 -2.17 42.73 37.16
C LYS A 396 -1.26 42.65 35.93
N SER A 397 -1.62 41.84 34.94
CA SER A 397 -2.38 42.23 33.74
C SER A 397 -1.63 43.20 32.81
N LYS A 398 -1.13 42.70 31.68
CA LYS A 398 -0.85 43.51 30.48
C LYS A 398 -1.97 43.26 29.46
N ALA A 399 -2.54 44.35 28.97
CA ALA A 399 -3.58 44.34 27.96
C ALA A 399 -2.98 44.42 26.54
N ASP A 400 -3.80 44.07 25.56
CA ASP A 400 -3.52 44.17 24.13
C ASP A 400 -3.17 45.59 23.67
N LYS A 401 -2.50 45.65 22.50
CA LYS A 401 -2.68 46.72 21.52
C LYS A 401 -2.31 46.24 20.12
N SER A 402 -3.32 46.00 19.30
CA SER A 402 -3.26 45.96 17.84
C SER A 402 -3.19 47.40 17.29
N TRP A 403 -2.40 47.65 16.25
CA TRP A 403 -2.57 48.79 15.34
C TRP A 403 -2.19 48.39 13.89
N GLU A 404 -2.68 49.16 12.93
CA GLU A 404 -3.05 48.70 11.58
C GLU A 404 -2.02 49.00 10.47
N GLU A 405 -2.47 48.76 9.24
CA GLU A 405 -1.79 48.80 7.95
C GLU A 405 -1.12 50.13 7.58
N ASN A 406 -0.20 50.06 6.61
CA ASN A 406 -0.22 50.96 5.45
C ASN A 406 0.52 50.33 4.27
N ALA A 407 0.12 50.67 3.04
CA ALA A 407 0.65 50.10 1.80
C ALA A 407 1.04 51.19 0.79
N SER A 408 2.18 51.02 0.11
CA SER A 408 2.47 51.69 -1.16
C SER A 408 3.66 51.07 -1.91
N THR A 409 3.34 50.42 -3.04
CA THR A 409 4.00 50.47 -4.35
C THR A 409 5.54 50.53 -4.48
N GLU A 410 6.15 49.49 -5.05
CA GLU A 410 7.23 49.62 -6.07
C GLU A 410 7.46 48.31 -6.87
N GLN A 411 7.93 48.43 -8.11
CA GLN A 411 8.33 47.36 -9.05
C GLN A 411 9.25 47.97 -10.13
N PRO A 412 9.98 47.19 -10.95
CA PRO A 412 10.57 45.85 -10.72
C PRO A 412 12.05 45.77 -11.20
N ASN A 413 12.85 44.82 -10.70
CA ASN A 413 13.94 44.18 -11.49
C ASN A 413 14.66 43.04 -10.75
N GLY A 414 15.33 42.17 -11.53
CA GLY A 414 16.27 41.15 -11.02
C GLY A 414 15.66 39.74 -10.93
N GLY A 415 15.74 38.97 -12.02
CA GLY A 415 15.25 37.59 -12.05
C GLY A 415 16.34 36.56 -11.77
N ASP A 416 15.96 35.48 -11.09
CA ASP A 416 16.66 34.19 -11.14
C ASP A 416 15.74 33.16 -11.81
N ASN A 417 16.25 32.52 -12.88
CA ASN A 417 15.46 31.62 -13.73
C ASN A 417 15.23 30.26 -13.06
N VAL A 418 14.09 30.09 -12.40
CA VAL A 418 13.62 28.77 -11.93
C VAL A 418 13.03 27.99 -13.12
N SER A 419 13.54 26.79 -13.38
CA SER A 419 13.08 25.97 -14.51
C SER A 419 11.62 25.51 -14.33
N GLN A 420 10.88 25.33 -15.44
CA GLN A 420 9.54 24.73 -15.38
C GLN A 420 9.55 23.29 -14.81
N ALA A 421 10.69 22.59 -14.85
CA ALA A 421 10.84 21.28 -14.21
C ALA A 421 10.79 21.35 -12.68
N ASP A 422 11.27 22.43 -12.07
CA ASP A 422 11.26 22.61 -10.61
C ASP A 422 9.88 23.08 -10.11
N ILE A 423 9.14 23.84 -10.94
CA ILE A 423 7.71 24.11 -10.72
C ILE A 423 6.90 22.80 -10.78
N ARG A 424 7.20 21.90 -11.74
CA ARG A 424 6.57 20.57 -11.84
C ARG A 424 6.89 19.70 -10.61
N LYS A 425 8.15 19.68 -10.12
CA LYS A 425 8.53 18.97 -8.86
C LYS A 425 7.79 19.49 -7.62
N ASN A 426 7.56 20.79 -7.51
CA ASN A 426 6.78 21.36 -6.39
C ASN A 426 5.26 21.10 -6.50
N LYS A 427 4.68 21.04 -7.72
CA LYS A 427 3.28 20.62 -7.91
C LYS A 427 3.05 19.14 -7.55
N GLY A 428 4.02 18.25 -7.83
CA GLY A 428 3.94 16.83 -7.48
C GLY A 428 3.81 16.55 -5.98
N ARG A 429 4.35 17.42 -5.11
CA ARG A 429 4.25 17.28 -3.64
C ARG A 429 2.91 17.71 -3.03
N LEU A 430 2.01 18.29 -3.81
CA LEU A 430 0.70 18.79 -3.34
C LEU A 430 -0.49 17.87 -3.66
N LYS A 431 -0.29 16.76 -4.38
CA LYS A 431 -1.36 15.77 -4.67
C LYS A 431 -1.61 14.74 -3.55
N ASN A 432 -0.79 14.72 -2.50
CA ASN A 432 -1.21 14.12 -1.22
C ASN A 432 -2.16 15.10 -0.52
N GLY A 433 -3.47 14.87 -0.67
CA GLY A 433 -4.49 15.68 -0.02
C GLY A 433 -4.20 15.86 1.47
N ARG A 434 -4.32 17.10 1.97
CA ARG A 434 -4.20 17.40 3.40
C ARG A 434 -5.37 16.77 4.16
N GLY A 435 -5.25 15.48 4.48
CA GLY A 435 -5.97 14.84 5.56
C GLY A 435 -5.58 15.52 6.86
N ARG A 436 -6.30 16.60 7.19
CA ARG A 436 -6.06 17.43 8.37
C ARG A 436 -6.73 16.76 9.57
N THR A 437 -6.25 15.58 9.95
CA THR A 437 -6.49 15.07 11.30
C THR A 437 -5.90 16.07 12.29
N GLN A 438 -6.71 16.57 13.22
CA GLN A 438 -6.25 17.44 14.30
C GLN A 438 -5.47 16.60 15.32
N CYS A 439 -4.22 16.26 15.00
CA CYS A 439 -3.29 15.76 16.02
C CYS A 439 -2.81 16.97 16.84
N GLN A 440 -3.12 16.98 18.15
CA GLN A 440 -2.45 17.89 19.07
C GLN A 440 -0.92 17.64 19.03
N GLY A 441 -0.13 18.70 19.19
CA GLY A 441 1.28 18.73 18.79
C GLY A 441 2.25 17.94 19.66
N GLY A 442 2.18 16.61 19.64
CA GLY A 442 3.17 15.72 20.23
C GLY A 442 4.56 15.89 19.58
N ARG A 443 5.58 16.22 20.37
CA ARG A 443 6.97 16.27 19.89
C ARG A 443 7.54 14.85 19.82
N VAL A 444 7.70 14.32 18.61
CA VAL A 444 8.40 13.03 18.38
C VAL A 444 9.91 13.23 18.55
N GLY A 445 10.55 12.35 19.32
CA GLY A 445 12.00 12.31 19.46
C GLY A 445 12.71 12.06 18.11
N LYS A 446 13.68 12.90 17.77
CA LYS A 446 14.60 12.66 16.65
C LYS A 446 15.77 11.82 17.17
N SER A 447 16.04 10.67 16.56
CA SER A 447 17.25 9.90 16.85
C SER A 447 18.41 10.37 15.95
N GLN A 448 19.65 10.24 16.44
CA GLN A 448 20.87 10.41 15.64
C GLN A 448 21.35 9.09 15.00
N GLY A 449 20.58 8.01 15.17
CA GLY A 449 20.97 6.64 14.86
C GLY A 449 21.32 5.86 16.12
N PHE A 450 21.75 4.61 15.93
CA PHE A 450 22.09 3.66 16.98
C PHE A 450 23.49 3.08 16.72
N PRO A 451 24.24 2.67 17.76
CA PRO A 451 25.53 2.01 17.56
C PRO A 451 25.35 0.68 16.82
N PRO A 452 26.36 0.20 16.06
CA PRO A 452 26.36 -1.14 15.48
C PRO A 452 26.15 -2.24 16.53
N ASN A 453 25.59 -3.38 16.10
CA ASN A 453 25.35 -4.56 16.94
C ASN A 453 24.48 -4.32 18.20
N SER A 454 23.57 -3.34 18.18
CA SER A 454 22.80 -2.90 19.35
C SER A 454 21.37 -3.46 19.46
N PHE A 455 20.98 -4.35 18.55
CA PHE A 455 19.66 -5.00 18.55
C PHE A 455 19.78 -6.51 18.41
N ASP A 456 18.99 -7.24 19.18
CA ASP A 456 18.89 -8.70 19.13
C ASP A 456 18.19 -9.15 17.85
N ARG A 457 17.21 -8.35 17.42
CA ARG A 457 16.39 -8.54 16.22
C ARG A 457 16.20 -7.24 15.46
N VAL A 458 16.24 -7.32 14.13
CA VAL A 458 15.90 -6.20 13.24
C VAL A 458 14.86 -6.64 12.22
N LEU A 459 13.77 -5.89 12.14
CA LEU A 459 12.78 -5.94 11.07
C LEU A 459 13.01 -4.80 10.08
N LEU A 460 13.16 -5.16 8.81
CA LEU A 460 13.11 -4.26 7.67
C LEU A 460 11.89 -4.60 6.79
N ASP A 461 10.73 -4.07 7.17
CA ASP A 461 9.52 -4.02 6.32
C ASP A 461 9.68 -2.85 5.33
N ALA A 462 10.38 -3.12 4.22
CA ALA A 462 10.93 -2.04 3.41
C ALA A 462 9.85 -1.34 2.57
N PRO A 463 9.92 0.00 2.40
CA PRO A 463 9.06 0.69 1.44
C PRO A 463 9.34 0.16 0.03
N CYS A 464 8.28 -0.30 -0.63
CA CYS A 464 8.32 -1.02 -1.90
C CYS A 464 7.30 -0.46 -2.90
N SER A 465 7.38 -0.90 -4.16
CA SER A 465 6.39 -0.62 -5.22
C SER A 465 4.96 -1.09 -4.90
N ALA A 466 4.82 -1.93 -3.87
CA ALA A 466 3.55 -2.41 -3.32
C ALA A 466 2.65 -3.08 -4.39
N LEU A 467 3.24 -3.73 -5.40
CA LEU A 467 2.52 -4.35 -6.51
C LEU A 467 1.63 -5.53 -6.09
N GLY A 468 1.87 -6.12 -4.91
CA GLY A 468 1.11 -7.25 -4.39
C GLY A 468 -0.19 -6.88 -3.66
N LEU A 469 -0.44 -5.59 -3.36
CA LEU A 469 -1.65 -5.18 -2.63
C LEU A 469 -2.94 -5.50 -3.40
N ARG A 470 -3.99 -5.88 -2.66
CA ARG A 470 -5.31 -6.26 -3.17
C ARG A 470 -6.47 -5.49 -2.50
N PRO A 471 -7.58 -5.24 -3.21
CA PRO A 471 -7.65 -5.23 -4.68
C PRO A 471 -6.77 -4.10 -5.24
N ARG A 472 -6.33 -4.27 -6.49
CA ARG A 472 -5.62 -3.28 -7.29
C ARG A 472 -6.34 -3.16 -8.63
N LEU A 473 -6.82 -1.97 -8.94
CA LEU A 473 -7.50 -1.72 -10.22
C LEU A 473 -6.54 -1.15 -11.29
N PHE A 474 -5.36 -0.67 -10.90
CA PHE A 474 -4.44 0.06 -11.78
C PHE A 474 -2.97 -0.33 -11.57
N ALA A 475 -2.22 -0.48 -12.67
CA ALA A 475 -0.79 -0.81 -12.65
C ALA A 475 0.08 -0.09 -13.71
N GLY A 476 -0.44 0.92 -14.42
CA GLY A 476 0.27 1.58 -15.53
C GLY A 476 1.40 2.54 -15.14
N LEU A 477 1.47 2.99 -13.88
CA LEU A 477 2.42 4.02 -13.40
C LEU A 477 3.86 3.52 -13.26
N GLU A 478 4.08 2.23 -13.03
CA GLU A 478 5.43 1.71 -12.80
C GLU A 478 6.17 1.47 -14.13
N THR A 479 7.49 1.61 -14.05
CA THR A 479 8.42 1.35 -15.15
C THR A 479 9.46 0.33 -14.69
N VAL A 480 10.08 -0.38 -15.64
CA VAL A 480 11.16 -1.33 -15.32
C VAL A 480 12.31 -0.63 -14.56
N ILE A 481 12.57 0.65 -14.84
CA ILE A 481 13.56 1.47 -14.15
C ILE A 481 13.12 1.79 -12.71
N SER A 482 11.89 2.26 -12.49
CA SER A 482 11.40 2.56 -11.13
C SER A 482 11.35 1.31 -10.25
N LEU A 483 10.97 0.16 -10.79
CA LEU A 483 11.00 -1.13 -10.10
C LEU A 483 12.42 -1.54 -9.68
N ARG A 484 13.42 -1.34 -10.55
CA ARG A 484 14.84 -1.57 -10.22
C ARG A 484 15.38 -0.59 -9.17
N ASP A 485 14.96 0.67 -9.23
CA ASP A 485 15.40 1.71 -8.29
C ASP A 485 14.84 1.52 -6.87
N HIS A 486 13.63 0.96 -6.73
CA HIS A 486 13.12 0.52 -5.42
C HIS A 486 14.04 -0.54 -4.80
N GLY A 487 14.42 -1.58 -5.56
CA GLY A 487 15.36 -2.62 -5.11
C GLY A 487 16.73 -2.04 -4.72
N ARG A 488 17.27 -1.11 -5.52
CA ARG A 488 18.53 -0.40 -5.20
C ARG A 488 18.42 0.46 -3.93
N TYR A 489 17.26 1.07 -3.67
CA TYR A 489 17.01 1.83 -2.45
C TYR A 489 16.90 0.91 -1.21
N GLN A 490 16.25 -0.24 -1.36
CA GLN A 490 16.09 -1.25 -0.31
C GLN A 490 17.43 -1.87 0.11
N ARG A 491 18.31 -2.20 -0.84
CA ARG A 491 19.68 -2.68 -0.55
C ARG A 491 20.45 -1.74 0.40
N LYS A 492 20.28 -0.41 0.27
CA LYS A 492 20.91 0.57 1.17
C LYS A 492 20.31 0.61 2.58
N MET A 493 19.02 0.29 2.74
CA MET A 493 18.41 0.14 4.07
C MET A 493 18.81 -1.20 4.70
N LEU A 494 18.93 -2.26 3.89
CA LEU A 494 19.45 -3.55 4.35
C LEU A 494 20.89 -3.44 4.86
N ASP A 495 21.75 -2.69 4.18
CA ASP A 495 23.11 -2.39 4.63
C ASP A 495 23.17 -1.76 6.03
N GLN A 496 22.17 -0.95 6.40
CA GLN A 496 22.05 -0.37 7.74
C GLN A 496 21.50 -1.41 8.73
N ALA A 497 20.49 -2.20 8.34
CA ALA A 497 19.93 -3.27 9.15
C ALA A 497 20.99 -4.29 9.60
N VAL A 498 21.85 -4.71 8.65
CA VAL A 498 22.95 -5.67 8.85
C VAL A 498 24.02 -5.15 9.82
N GLN A 499 24.24 -3.83 9.89
CA GLN A 499 25.15 -3.23 10.87
C GLN A 499 24.54 -3.17 12.28
N LEU A 500 23.22 -3.00 12.39
CA LEU A 500 22.52 -2.80 13.67
C LEU A 500 22.19 -4.09 14.41
N VAL A 501 21.86 -5.17 13.69
CA VAL A 501 21.64 -6.49 14.28
C VAL A 501 22.95 -7.05 14.87
N ARG A 502 22.91 -7.60 16.09
CA ARG A 502 24.07 -8.20 16.75
C ARG A 502 24.52 -9.52 16.09
N VAL A 503 25.74 -9.96 16.41
CA VAL A 503 26.19 -11.34 16.14
C VAL A 503 25.30 -12.32 16.92
N GLY A 504 24.86 -13.39 16.28
CA GLY A 504 23.84 -14.31 16.80
C GLY A 504 22.41 -13.75 16.79
N GLY A 505 22.20 -12.55 16.25
CA GLY A 505 20.88 -11.94 16.08
C GLY A 505 20.14 -12.42 14.82
N ILE A 506 18.89 -11.98 14.69
CA ILE A 506 18.01 -12.28 13.55
C ILE A 506 17.66 -11.01 12.79
N LEU A 507 17.72 -11.08 11.46
CA LEU A 507 17.25 -10.03 10.55
C LEU A 507 16.11 -10.58 9.70
N VAL A 508 14.95 -9.92 9.71
CA VAL A 508 13.85 -10.22 8.77
C VAL A 508 13.67 -9.07 7.80
N TYR A 509 13.66 -9.42 6.51
CA TYR A 509 13.33 -8.54 5.41
C TYR A 509 11.94 -8.91 4.87
N SER A 510 11.08 -7.92 4.63
CA SER A 510 9.77 -8.16 4.02
C SER A 510 9.27 -7.02 3.14
N THR A 511 8.43 -7.36 2.17
CA THR A 511 7.77 -6.40 1.26
C THR A 511 6.33 -6.85 0.94
N CYS A 512 5.48 -5.91 0.51
CA CYS A 512 4.16 -6.19 -0.08
C CYS A 512 4.16 -6.09 -1.61
N THR A 513 5.26 -6.50 -2.27
CA THR A 513 5.39 -6.49 -3.73
C THR A 513 5.68 -7.88 -4.30
N ILE A 514 5.30 -8.06 -5.57
CA ILE A 514 5.62 -9.23 -6.39
C ILE A 514 6.91 -9.02 -7.22
N ASN A 515 7.57 -7.86 -7.10
CA ASN A 515 8.75 -7.51 -7.89
C ASN A 515 10.02 -8.30 -7.47
N PRO A 516 10.62 -9.14 -8.35
CA PRO A 516 11.86 -9.86 -8.07
C PRO A 516 13.04 -8.94 -7.71
N SER A 517 13.15 -7.75 -8.33
CA SER A 517 14.24 -6.79 -8.05
C SER A 517 14.22 -6.24 -6.61
N GLU A 518 13.06 -6.28 -5.96
CA GLU A 518 12.83 -5.85 -4.57
C GLU A 518 12.82 -7.02 -3.58
N ASN A 519 12.82 -8.26 -4.07
CA ASN A 519 12.63 -9.46 -3.28
C ASN A 519 13.86 -10.37 -3.43
N GLU A 520 13.82 -11.32 -4.35
CA GLU A 520 14.86 -12.31 -4.58
C GLU A 520 16.23 -11.68 -4.90
N ALA A 521 16.27 -10.59 -5.68
CA ALA A 521 17.51 -9.87 -5.98
C ALA A 521 18.11 -9.14 -4.76
N VAL A 522 17.29 -8.73 -3.79
CA VAL A 522 17.75 -8.13 -2.52
C VAL A 522 18.35 -9.21 -1.61
N VAL A 523 17.75 -10.40 -1.60
CA VAL A 523 18.29 -11.57 -0.88
C VAL A 523 19.62 -12.03 -1.48
N ARG A 524 19.71 -12.18 -2.81
CA ARG A 524 20.96 -12.53 -3.52
C ARG A 524 22.09 -11.57 -3.18
N TYR A 525 21.81 -10.27 -3.29
CA TYR A 525 22.73 -9.19 -2.88
C TYR A 525 23.24 -9.35 -1.44
N ALA A 526 22.34 -9.66 -0.50
CA ALA A 526 22.68 -9.83 0.91
C ALA A 526 23.69 -10.98 1.11
N LEU A 527 23.40 -12.13 0.51
CA LEU A 527 24.19 -13.36 0.63
C LEU A 527 25.54 -13.30 -0.09
N ASP A 528 25.66 -12.53 -1.17
CA ASP A 528 26.95 -12.35 -1.85
C ASP A 528 27.85 -11.32 -1.17
N LYS A 529 27.26 -10.26 -0.59
CA LYS A 529 27.98 -9.17 0.07
C LYS A 529 28.39 -9.52 1.50
N TYR A 530 27.54 -10.21 2.27
CA TYR A 530 27.74 -10.47 3.69
C TYR A 530 27.86 -11.97 3.94
N ARG A 531 29.09 -12.48 3.96
CA ARG A 531 29.39 -13.93 4.12
C ARG A 531 28.95 -14.52 5.46
N PHE A 532 28.77 -13.66 6.47
CA PHE A 532 28.23 -14.03 7.78
C PHE A 532 26.69 -14.08 7.83
N LEU A 533 25.98 -13.71 6.76
CA LEU A 533 24.52 -13.90 6.69
C LEU A 533 24.20 -15.25 6.02
N SER A 534 23.29 -15.99 6.64
CA SER A 534 22.68 -17.19 6.05
C SER A 534 21.17 -17.09 6.09
N LEU A 535 20.49 -17.61 5.06
CA LEU A 535 19.03 -17.76 5.09
C LEU A 535 18.63 -18.78 6.16
N ALA A 536 17.54 -18.50 6.87
CA ALA A 536 17.05 -19.33 7.97
C ALA A 536 15.58 -19.76 7.75
N PRO A 537 15.21 -20.99 8.12
CA PRO A 537 13.81 -21.46 8.09
C PRO A 537 12.86 -20.54 8.87
N GLN A 538 11.63 -20.47 8.39
CA GLN A 538 10.58 -19.59 8.90
C GLN A 538 9.40 -20.41 9.39
N HIS A 539 8.84 -20.03 10.54
CA HIS A 539 7.64 -20.66 11.10
C HIS A 539 6.59 -19.57 11.38
N PRO A 540 5.30 -19.81 11.08
CA PRO A 540 4.81 -20.91 10.25
C PRO A 540 5.28 -20.78 8.78
N ARG A 541 5.46 -21.94 8.12
CA ARG A 541 5.79 -22.05 6.69
C ARG A 541 4.48 -22.29 5.92
N ILE A 542 3.93 -21.25 5.30
CA ILE A 542 2.75 -21.36 4.44
C ILE A 542 2.93 -20.70 3.07
N GLY A 543 3.82 -19.72 2.95
CA GLY A 543 4.15 -19.11 1.66
C GLY A 543 4.83 -20.13 0.75
N GLY A 544 4.61 -19.97 -0.56
CA GLY A 544 5.32 -20.75 -1.58
C GLY A 544 6.78 -20.34 -1.71
N PRO A 545 7.55 -21.04 -2.57
CA PRO A 545 8.96 -20.76 -2.79
C PRO A 545 9.20 -19.40 -3.48
N GLY A 546 10.42 -18.89 -3.33
CA GLY A 546 10.93 -17.75 -4.09
C GLY A 546 11.21 -18.08 -5.57
N LEU A 547 11.59 -17.06 -6.33
CA LEU A 547 12.03 -17.20 -7.73
C LEU A 547 13.54 -17.46 -7.84
N VAL A 548 13.90 -18.50 -8.61
CA VAL A 548 15.28 -18.88 -8.92
C VAL A 548 15.70 -18.29 -10.27
N GLY A 549 16.99 -17.97 -10.42
CA GLY A 549 17.58 -17.66 -11.72
C GLY A 549 18.04 -16.21 -11.86
N ARG A 550 17.74 -15.58 -13.00
CA ARG A 550 18.20 -14.23 -13.35
C ARG A 550 17.32 -13.57 -14.42
N CYS A 551 17.36 -12.24 -14.48
CA CYS A 551 16.77 -11.44 -15.55
C CYS A 551 17.83 -10.57 -16.22
N GLU A 552 17.80 -10.49 -17.55
CA GLU A 552 18.62 -9.58 -18.34
C GLU A 552 17.74 -8.42 -18.85
N PHE A 553 18.18 -7.19 -18.56
CA PHE A 553 17.48 -5.96 -18.90
C PHE A 553 17.97 -5.42 -20.26
N PRO A 554 17.17 -4.60 -20.98
CA PRO A 554 17.56 -4.04 -22.28
C PRO A 554 18.83 -3.16 -22.27
N ASP A 555 19.30 -2.71 -21.09
CA ASP A 555 20.56 -1.99 -20.91
C ASP A 555 21.77 -2.90 -20.66
N GLY A 556 21.61 -4.23 -20.83
CA GLY A 556 22.65 -5.24 -20.59
C GLY A 556 22.91 -5.52 -19.10
N TYR A 557 22.14 -4.91 -18.19
CA TYR A 557 22.23 -5.24 -16.78
C TYR A 557 21.65 -6.64 -16.53
N ILE A 558 22.43 -7.51 -15.89
CA ILE A 558 21.95 -8.82 -15.41
C ILE A 558 21.66 -8.69 -13.91
N GLU A 559 20.46 -9.06 -13.52
CA GLU A 559 20.06 -9.21 -12.12
C GLU A 559 19.93 -10.68 -11.77
N GLU A 560 20.73 -11.14 -10.80
CA GLU A 560 20.62 -12.48 -10.25
C GLU A 560 19.61 -12.53 -9.10
N TRP A 561 18.87 -13.64 -9.03
CA TRP A 561 17.88 -13.96 -8.00
C TRP A 561 18.40 -15.12 -7.15
N LEU A 562 17.51 -15.93 -6.58
CA LEU A 562 17.91 -17.06 -5.73
C LEU A 562 18.61 -18.16 -6.55
N LYS A 563 19.45 -18.93 -5.87
CA LYS A 563 20.09 -20.15 -6.37
C LYS A 563 19.25 -21.37 -5.92
N PRO A 564 19.25 -22.49 -6.67
CA PRO A 564 18.49 -23.68 -6.31
C PRO A 564 18.71 -24.12 -4.85
N GLY A 565 17.61 -24.36 -4.13
CA GLY A 565 17.57 -24.65 -2.70
C GLY A 565 17.40 -23.42 -1.79
N GLU A 566 17.67 -22.19 -2.25
CA GLU A 566 17.42 -20.97 -1.46
C GLU A 566 15.94 -20.54 -1.50
N GLU A 567 15.23 -20.88 -2.58
CA GLU A 567 13.81 -20.60 -2.81
C GLU A 567 12.89 -21.23 -1.77
N GLU A 568 13.26 -22.39 -1.23
CA GLU A 568 12.49 -23.08 -0.17
C GLU A 568 12.74 -22.53 1.24
N ILE A 569 13.62 -21.54 1.40
CA ILE A 569 13.92 -20.91 2.69
C ILE A 569 13.24 -19.54 2.84
N VAL A 570 13.08 -18.80 1.73
CA VAL A 570 12.24 -17.59 1.67
C VAL A 570 10.76 -17.95 1.54
N GLN A 571 9.84 -17.07 1.96
CA GLN A 571 8.40 -17.24 1.75
C GLN A 571 7.87 -16.19 0.78
N LYS A 572 7.23 -16.66 -0.29
CA LYS A 572 6.54 -15.83 -1.29
C LYS A 572 5.05 -16.10 -1.23
N PHE A 573 4.26 -15.06 -1.07
CA PHE A 573 2.80 -15.14 -1.08
C PHE A 573 2.33 -14.72 -2.47
N ASP A 574 1.69 -15.65 -3.17
CA ASP A 574 1.17 -15.46 -4.51
C ASP A 574 -0.31 -15.06 -4.45
N PRO A 575 -0.72 -13.89 -4.99
CA PRO A 575 -2.12 -13.49 -5.09
C PRO A 575 -3.06 -14.54 -5.68
N SER A 576 -2.56 -15.37 -6.60
CA SER A 576 -3.30 -16.40 -7.33
C SER A 576 -3.31 -17.78 -6.66
N SER A 577 -2.63 -17.93 -5.52
CA SER A 577 -2.66 -19.17 -4.71
C SER A 577 -3.96 -19.34 -3.93
N GLU A 578 -4.22 -20.57 -3.49
CA GLU A 578 -5.40 -20.95 -2.70
C GLU A 578 -5.47 -20.27 -1.31
N LEU A 579 -4.33 -19.76 -0.79
CA LEU A 579 -4.29 -18.94 0.43
C LEU A 579 -5.01 -17.60 0.28
N ASP A 580 -5.23 -17.16 -0.97
CA ASP A 580 -5.97 -15.96 -1.35
C ASP A 580 -5.52 -14.66 -0.64
N THR A 581 -4.23 -14.56 -0.33
CA THR A 581 -3.61 -13.39 0.33
C THR A 581 -3.25 -12.28 -0.67
N ILE A 582 -2.76 -11.16 -0.14
CA ILE A 582 -1.97 -10.19 -0.94
C ILE A 582 -0.65 -10.82 -1.41
N GLY A 583 -0.08 -10.26 -2.48
CA GLY A 583 1.29 -10.53 -2.90
C GLY A 583 2.27 -10.00 -1.87
N PHE A 584 3.16 -10.85 -1.39
CA PHE A 584 4.04 -10.54 -0.25
C PHE A 584 5.32 -11.38 -0.29
N PHE A 585 6.38 -10.91 0.35
CA PHE A 585 7.66 -11.62 0.43
C PHE A 585 8.28 -11.51 1.83
N ILE A 586 8.89 -12.59 2.31
CA ILE A 586 9.58 -12.66 3.61
C ILE A 586 10.88 -13.46 3.46
N ALA A 587 12.00 -12.85 3.87
CA ALA A 587 13.29 -13.52 4.03
C ALA A 587 13.81 -13.33 5.45
N LYS A 588 14.19 -14.43 6.10
CA LYS A 588 14.83 -14.44 7.43
C LYS A 588 16.30 -14.79 7.29
N PHE A 589 17.16 -14.03 7.97
CA PHE A 589 18.60 -14.25 8.02
C PHE A 589 19.06 -14.46 9.46
N CYS A 590 19.94 -15.45 9.65
CA CYS A 590 20.78 -15.57 10.84
C CYS A 590 22.07 -14.77 10.64
N VAL A 591 22.58 -14.18 11.71
CA VAL A 591 23.80 -13.35 11.68
C VAL A 591 24.92 -14.09 12.39
N GLY A 592 25.88 -14.61 11.64
CA GLY A 592 27.11 -15.21 12.14
C GLY A 592 28.11 -14.18 12.70
N PRO A 593 29.32 -14.62 13.11
CA PRO A 593 30.43 -13.74 13.45
C PRO A 593 30.72 -12.78 12.30
N LYS A 594 30.91 -11.49 12.60
CA LYS A 594 31.32 -10.48 11.63
C LYS A 594 32.83 -10.37 11.66
N ASP A 595 33.46 -10.50 10.49
CA ASP A 595 34.91 -10.30 10.28
C ASP A 595 35.32 -8.83 10.45
#